data_AF-A0A5E4MDM3-F1
#
_entry.id   AF-A0A5E4MDM3-F1
#
_cell.length_a   1.000
_cell.length_b   1.000
_cell.length_c   1.000
_cell.angle_alpha   90.00
_cell.angle_beta   90.00
_cell.angle_gamma   90.00
#
_symmetry.space_group_name_H-M   'P 1'
#
loop_
_entity.id
_entity.type
_entity.pdbx_description
1 polymer ?
#
loop_
_entity_poly.entity_id
_entity_poly.type
_entity_poly.pdbx_seq_one_letter_code
_entity_poly.pdbx_strand_id
1 'polypeptide(L)'
;MPKTKSNLGSSITRWVEPYNRDKTVFNTSGLVVYCQVCDRQVRCNKKFQITQHVTTEFHLKCLKKSSNNSKQMLLGDETKPKTSSFNEDLCLNLVAANIPWFKLQNPVFRDFYKIIQKNTFLMKALYVNLSYIHVM
;
A
#
# COMPACT_ATOMS: atom_id res chain seq x y z
N MET A 1 30.41 -14.61 -46.21
CA MET A 1 29.52 -14.87 -45.05
C MET A 1 28.40 -13.85 -45.04
N PRO A 2 27.11 -14.23 -45.11
CA PRO A 2 26.03 -13.26 -44.99
C PRO A 2 26.01 -12.74 -43.54
N LYS A 3 26.08 -11.42 -43.36
CA LYS A 3 25.87 -10.80 -42.05
C LYS A 3 24.40 -10.99 -41.68
N THR A 4 24.09 -12.04 -40.94
CA THR A 4 22.79 -12.19 -40.26
C THR A 4 22.55 -10.95 -39.42
N LYS A 5 21.55 -10.15 -39.81
CA LYS A 5 21.13 -8.97 -39.04
C LYS A 5 20.73 -9.48 -37.65
N SER A 6 21.44 -9.05 -36.62
CA SER A 6 21.07 -9.40 -35.24
C SER A 6 19.66 -8.85 -34.98
N ASN A 7 18.76 -9.70 -34.50
CA ASN A 7 17.43 -9.25 -34.11
C ASN A 7 17.57 -8.22 -32.98
N LEU A 8 16.90 -7.08 -33.12
CA LEU A 8 17.01 -5.96 -32.18
C LEU A 8 16.77 -6.40 -30.72
N GLY A 9 15.83 -7.33 -30.49
CA GLY A 9 15.58 -7.91 -29.17
C GLY A 9 16.81 -8.61 -28.55
N SER A 10 17.53 -9.42 -29.34
CA SER A 10 18.78 -10.06 -28.86
C SER A 10 19.87 -9.04 -28.53
N SER A 11 19.91 -7.93 -29.27
CA SER A 11 20.85 -6.83 -29.02
C SER A 11 20.49 -6.09 -27.72
N ILE A 12 19.20 -5.83 -27.50
CA ILE A 12 18.68 -5.20 -26.29
C ILE A 12 19.00 -6.05 -25.05
N THR A 13 18.73 -7.35 -25.08
CA THR A 13 19.06 -8.25 -23.97
C THR A 13 20.54 -8.16 -23.61
N ARG A 14 21.44 -8.17 -24.60
CA ARG A 14 22.89 -8.02 -24.40
C ARG A 14 23.30 -6.64 -23.86
N TRP A 15 22.57 -5.58 -24.17
CA TRP A 15 22.84 -4.24 -23.62
C TRP A 15 22.39 -4.10 -22.17
N VAL A 16 21.33 -4.82 -21.79
CA VAL A 16 20.73 -4.79 -20.44
C VAL A 16 21.45 -5.72 -19.46
N GLU A 17 21.97 -6.86 -19.93
CA GLU A 17 22.69 -7.85 -19.15
C GLU A 17 23.71 -7.29 -18.13
N PRO A 18 24.61 -6.33 -18.46
CA PRO A 18 25.54 -5.78 -17.48
C PRO A 18 24.86 -5.00 -16.35
N TYR A 19 23.69 -4.40 -16.58
CA TYR A 19 22.95 -3.63 -15.56
C TYR A 19 22.11 -4.51 -14.64
N ASN A 20 21.83 -5.75 -15.05
CA ASN A 20 21.02 -6.70 -14.28
C ASN A 20 21.86 -7.65 -13.40
N ARG A 21 23.20 -7.59 -13.44
CA ARG A 21 24.06 -8.51 -12.65
C ARG A 21 23.96 -8.28 -11.16
N ASP A 22 23.98 -7.03 -10.71
CA ASP A 22 23.99 -6.69 -9.28
C ASP A 22 22.58 -6.57 -8.69
N LYS A 23 21.65 -5.97 -9.45
CA LYS A 23 20.24 -5.79 -9.08
C LYS A 23 19.40 -5.82 -10.34
N THR A 24 18.21 -6.41 -10.30
CA THR A 24 17.31 -6.47 -11.46
C THR A 24 16.72 -5.07 -11.77
N VAL A 25 17.43 -4.30 -12.61
CA VAL A 25 17.03 -2.93 -12.97
C VAL A 25 16.03 -2.91 -14.13
N PHE A 26 16.17 -3.85 -15.08
CA PHE A 26 15.40 -3.86 -16.31
C PHE A 26 14.76 -5.22 -16.60
N ASN A 27 13.49 -5.22 -16.98
CA ASN A 27 12.80 -6.36 -17.57
C ASN A 27 12.73 -6.17 -19.10
N THR A 28 13.01 -7.22 -19.87
CA THR A 28 13.00 -7.18 -21.33
C THR A 28 11.95 -8.17 -21.86
N SER A 29 10.94 -7.65 -22.55
CA SER A 29 9.94 -8.44 -23.28
C SER A 29 10.11 -8.21 -24.78
N GLY A 30 11.05 -8.94 -25.38
CA GLY A 30 11.39 -8.83 -26.80
C GLY A 30 11.99 -7.48 -27.17
N LEU A 31 11.17 -6.58 -27.72
CA LEU A 31 11.57 -5.22 -28.14
C LEU A 31 11.34 -4.16 -27.06
N VAL A 32 10.62 -4.51 -25.99
CA VAL A 32 10.26 -3.59 -24.92
C VAL A 32 11.20 -3.77 -23.74
N VAL A 33 11.87 -2.69 -23.34
CA VAL A 33 12.59 -2.60 -22.07
C VAL A 33 11.74 -1.84 -21.07
N TYR A 34 11.57 -2.43 -19.90
CA TYR A 34 10.87 -1.84 -18.79
C TYR A 34 11.83 -1.65 -17.63
N CYS A 35 11.94 -0.44 -17.10
CA CYS A 35 12.76 -0.16 -15.94
C CYS A 35 11.93 -0.35 -14.66
N GLN A 36 12.33 -1.31 -13.83
CA GLN A 36 11.67 -1.61 -12.56
C GLN A 36 11.89 -0.48 -11.53
N VAL A 37 13.03 0.19 -11.60
CA VAL A 37 13.36 1.32 -10.70
C VAL A 37 12.50 2.54 -11.00
N CYS A 38 12.24 2.79 -12.29
CA CYS A 38 11.49 3.96 -12.76
C CYS A 38 10.01 3.69 -13.01
N ASP A 39 9.56 2.44 -12.85
CA ASP A 39 8.20 1.96 -13.16
C ASP A 39 7.68 2.41 -14.54
N ARG A 40 8.56 2.42 -15.54
CA ARG A 40 8.24 2.93 -16.88
C ARG A 40 8.91 2.15 -17.99
N GLN A 41 8.24 2.18 -19.14
CA GLN A 41 8.81 1.73 -20.41
C GLN A 41 9.96 2.65 -20.86
N VAL A 42 11.08 2.04 -21.24
CA VAL A 42 12.24 2.71 -21.84
C VAL A 42 12.27 2.37 -23.32
N ARG A 43 11.92 3.34 -24.16
CA ARG A 43 12.04 3.21 -25.61
C ARG A 43 13.53 3.22 -25.98
N CYS A 44 14.06 2.07 -26.36
CA CYS A 44 15.46 1.93 -26.75
C CYS A 44 15.61 1.21 -28.09
N ASN A 45 16.16 1.92 -29.07
CA ASN A 45 16.57 1.43 -30.38
C ASN A 45 18.10 1.27 -30.46
N LYS A 46 18.85 1.93 -29.56
CA LYS A 46 20.32 1.97 -29.54
C LYS A 46 20.85 1.83 -28.10
N LYS A 47 22.03 1.21 -27.95
CA LYS A 47 22.70 0.99 -26.65
C LYS A 47 22.80 2.24 -25.79
N PHE A 48 23.16 3.39 -26.38
CA PHE A 48 23.38 4.63 -25.63
C PHE A 48 22.13 5.12 -24.88
N GLN A 49 20.92 4.75 -25.35
CA GLN A 49 19.67 5.19 -24.72
C GLN A 49 19.44 4.51 -23.38
N ILE A 50 19.91 3.26 -23.23
CA ILE A 50 19.90 2.54 -21.96
C ILE A 50 20.91 3.18 -21.00
N THR A 51 22.11 3.48 -21.50
CA THR A 51 23.12 4.19 -20.72
C THR A 51 22.63 5.57 -20.28
N GLN A 52 21.99 6.33 -21.17
CA GLN A 52 21.41 7.63 -20.85
C GLN A 52 20.32 7.51 -19.79
N HIS A 53 19.46 6.48 -19.89
CA HIS A 53 18.42 6.24 -18.90
C HIS A 53 18.99 6.03 -17.50
N VAL A 54 20.01 5.18 -17.34
CA VAL A 54 20.61 4.91 -16.01
C VAL A 54 21.34 6.13 -15.43
N THR A 55 21.90 7.00 -16.29
CA THR A 55 22.56 8.24 -15.85
C THR A 55 21.59 9.39 -15.61
N THR A 56 20.31 9.24 -15.96
CA THR A 56 19.35 10.34 -15.81
C THR A 56 19.07 10.59 -14.33
N GLU A 57 18.98 11.87 -13.94
CA GLU A 57 18.65 12.32 -12.58
C GLU A 57 17.39 11.64 -12.02
N PHE A 58 16.39 11.41 -12.85
CA PHE A 58 15.17 10.68 -12.47
C PHE A 58 15.47 9.25 -12.01
N HIS A 59 16.28 8.51 -12.77
CA HIS A 59 16.67 7.15 -12.43
C HIS A 59 17.46 7.12 -11.12
N LEU A 60 18.43 8.03 -10.95
CA LEU A 60 19.22 8.14 -9.72
C LEU A 60 18.36 8.48 -8.50
N LYS A 61 17.36 9.36 -8.64
CA LYS A 61 16.38 9.68 -7.59
C LYS A 61 15.55 8.45 -7.22
N CYS A 62 15.01 7.74 -8.20
CA CYS A 62 14.24 6.52 -7.97
C CYS A 62 15.09 5.41 -7.33
N LEU A 63 16.35 5.27 -7.74
CA LEU A 63 17.29 4.30 -7.17
C LEU A 63 17.58 4.60 -5.69
N LYS A 64 17.84 5.87 -5.36
CA LYS A 64 18.00 6.34 -3.96
C LYS A 64 16.73 6.13 -3.12
N LYS A 65 15.55 6.35 -3.70
CA LYS A 65 14.27 6.08 -3.03
C LYS A 65 14.04 4.57 -2.79
N SER A 66 14.47 3.72 -3.71
CA SER A 66 14.39 2.25 -3.56
C SER A 66 15.38 1.69 -2.53
N SER A 67 16.57 2.29 -2.37
CA SER A 67 17.53 1.88 -1.33
C SER A 67 17.12 2.35 0.07
N ASN A 68 16.52 3.54 0.15
CA ASN A 68 15.98 4.08 1.38
C ASN A 68 14.60 3.46 1.63
N ASN A 69 14.60 2.22 2.11
CA ASN A 69 13.41 1.46 2.49
C ASN A 69 12.69 2.04 3.73
N SER A 70 12.67 3.37 3.93
CA SER A 70 11.56 3.98 4.64
C SER A 70 10.39 3.96 3.67
N LYS A 71 9.56 2.92 3.78
CA LYS A 71 8.20 2.96 3.26
C LYS A 71 7.49 4.12 3.97
N GLN A 72 7.70 5.36 3.55
CA GLN A 72 6.68 6.37 3.72
C GLN A 72 5.55 5.89 2.83
N MET A 73 4.63 5.15 3.45
CA MET A 73 3.28 5.00 2.95
C MET A 73 2.85 6.39 2.51
N LEU A 74 2.61 6.53 1.21
CA LEU A 74 1.85 7.65 0.72
C LEU A 74 0.53 7.58 1.49
N LEU A 75 0.28 8.56 2.37
CA LEU A 75 -0.96 8.73 3.11
C LEU A 75 -2.09 8.86 2.09
N GLY A 76 -2.60 7.72 1.66
CA GLY A 76 -3.43 7.59 0.47
C GLY A 76 -4.22 6.29 0.50
N ASP A 77 -4.51 5.75 1.69
CA ASP A 77 -5.73 4.98 1.93
C ASP A 77 -6.09 4.81 3.43
N GLU A 78 -5.63 5.72 4.30
CA GLU A 78 -5.95 5.71 5.74
C GLU A 78 -7.07 6.69 6.12
N THR A 79 -8.08 6.84 5.26
CA THR A 79 -9.39 7.39 5.66
C THR A 79 -10.30 6.35 6.28
N LYS A 80 -9.83 5.12 6.50
CA LYS A 80 -10.45 4.26 7.52
C LYS A 80 -9.80 4.66 8.84
N PRO A 81 -10.45 5.47 9.71
CA PRO A 81 -10.06 5.43 11.11
C PRO A 81 -10.04 3.95 11.49
N LYS A 82 -9.12 3.53 12.38
CA LYS A 82 -9.29 2.27 13.10
C LYS A 82 -10.69 2.32 13.70
N THR A 83 -11.70 1.81 13.00
CA THR A 83 -12.99 1.51 13.58
C THR A 83 -12.63 0.35 14.48
N SER A 84 -12.31 0.71 15.73
CA SER A 84 -12.25 -0.23 16.83
C SER A 84 -13.41 -1.20 16.65
N SER A 85 -13.18 -2.50 16.80
CA SER A 85 -14.22 -3.54 16.74
C SER A 85 -15.53 -3.12 17.41
N PHE A 86 -15.43 -2.34 18.51
CA PHE A 86 -16.53 -1.65 19.16
C PHE A 86 -17.54 -0.93 18.24
N ASN A 87 -17.10 -0.16 17.24
CA ASN A 87 -18.02 0.56 16.34
C ASN A 87 -18.76 -0.39 15.40
N GLU A 88 -18.08 -1.47 14.99
CA GLU A 88 -18.68 -2.53 14.17
C GLU A 88 -19.68 -3.34 14.98
N ASP A 89 -19.29 -3.79 16.18
CA ASP A 89 -20.14 -4.49 17.14
C ASP A 89 -21.38 -3.65 17.53
N LEU A 90 -21.20 -2.34 17.74
CA LEU A 90 -22.30 -1.44 18.03
C LEU A 90 -23.29 -1.35 16.85
N CYS A 91 -22.79 -1.15 15.63
CA CYS A 91 -23.63 -1.10 14.45
C CYS A 91 -24.41 -2.41 14.25
N LEU A 92 -23.77 -3.56 14.43
CA LEU A 92 -24.41 -4.87 14.35
C LEU A 92 -25.52 -5.02 15.39
N ASN A 93 -25.29 -4.64 16.64
CA ASN A 93 -26.29 -4.70 17.70
C ASN A 93 -27.49 -3.78 17.42
N LEU A 94 -27.26 -2.56 16.92
CA LEU A 94 -28.34 -1.63 16.57
C LEU A 94 -29.23 -2.15 15.43
N VAL A 95 -28.61 -2.78 14.43
CA VAL A 95 -29.32 -3.44 13.33
C VAL A 95 -30.10 -4.66 13.83
N ALA A 96 -29.49 -5.49 14.67
CA ALA A 96 -30.14 -6.66 15.26
C ALA A 96 -31.34 -6.29 16.15
N ALA A 97 -31.25 -5.17 16.87
CA ALA A 97 -32.34 -4.63 17.68
C ALA A 97 -33.42 -3.88 16.87
N ASN A 98 -33.29 -3.84 15.54
CA ASN A 98 -34.17 -3.12 14.62
C ASN A 98 -34.35 -1.64 15.03
N ILE A 99 -33.27 -1.00 15.47
CA ILE A 99 -33.28 0.41 15.90
C ILE A 99 -32.99 1.28 14.66
N PRO A 100 -33.97 2.08 14.21
CA PRO A 100 -33.76 2.95 13.06
C PRO A 100 -32.81 4.09 13.38
N TRP A 101 -32.05 4.54 12.37
CA TRP A 101 -31.03 5.58 12.51
C TRP A 101 -31.56 6.91 13.08
N PHE A 102 -32.83 7.25 12.82
CA PHE A 102 -33.43 8.49 13.31
C PHE A 102 -33.54 8.53 14.85
N LYS A 103 -33.65 7.37 15.52
CA LYS A 103 -33.68 7.32 17.00
C LYS A 103 -32.33 7.65 17.62
N LEU A 104 -31.24 7.49 16.88
CA LEU A 104 -29.88 7.83 17.30
C LEU A 104 -29.59 9.33 17.23
N GLN A 105 -30.45 10.11 16.56
CA GLN A 105 -30.36 11.57 16.51
C GLN A 105 -30.85 12.25 17.79
N ASN A 106 -31.39 11.50 18.74
CA ASN A 106 -31.79 12.04 20.04
C ASN A 106 -30.55 12.63 20.74
N PRO A 107 -30.59 13.91 21.18
CA PRO A 107 -29.45 14.56 21.81
C PRO A 107 -28.97 13.82 23.07
N VAL A 108 -29.89 13.24 23.84
CA VAL A 108 -29.58 12.44 25.04
C VAL A 108 -28.75 11.20 24.69
N PHE A 109 -29.15 10.50 23.62
CA PHE A 109 -28.41 9.33 23.13
C PHE A 109 -27.03 9.71 22.60
N ARG A 110 -26.94 10.82 21.86
CA ARG A 110 -25.68 11.31 21.29
C ARG A 110 -24.68 11.71 22.38
N ASP A 111 -25.14 12.32 23.45
CA ASP A 111 -24.28 12.72 24.56
C ASP A 111 -23.84 11.51 25.40
N PHE A 112 -24.73 10.54 25.62
CA PHE A 112 -24.39 9.25 26.21
C PHE A 112 -23.34 8.49 25.38
N TYR A 113 -23.49 8.45 24.06
CA TYR A 113 -22.53 7.81 23.16
C TYR A 113 -21.14 8.46 23.20
N LYS A 114 -21.06 9.80 23.23
CA LYS A 114 -19.79 10.52 23.39
C LYS A 114 -19.10 10.18 24.70
N ILE A 115 -19.86 10.00 25.78
CA ILE A 115 -19.32 9.62 27.09
C ILE A 115 -18.74 8.20 27.01
N ILE A 116 -19.45 7.25 26.40
CA ILE A 116 -18.96 5.87 26.23
C ILE A 116 -17.67 5.84 25.39
N GLN A 117 -17.65 6.56 24.27
CA GLN A 117 -16.48 6.61 23.39
C GLN A 117 -15.24 7.14 24.13
N LYS A 118 -15.42 8.13 25.01
CA LYS A 118 -14.35 8.69 25.86
C LYS A 118 -13.96 7.75 27.01
N ASN A 119 -14.91 7.01 27.57
CA ASN A 119 -14.72 6.12 28.74
C ASN A 119 -14.50 4.65 28.38
N THR A 120 -14.05 4.34 27.17
CA THR A 120 -13.71 2.98 26.71
C THR A 120 -12.71 2.24 27.63
N PHE A 121 -12.03 2.95 28.53
CA PHE A 121 -11.15 2.38 29.54
C PHE A 121 -11.91 1.77 30.76
N LEU A 122 -13.06 2.31 31.15
CA LEU A 122 -13.78 1.89 32.37
C LEU A 122 -14.83 0.81 32.11
N MET A 123 -15.38 0.72 30.90
CA MET A 123 -16.37 -0.32 30.56
C MET A 123 -15.77 -1.73 30.49
N LYS A 124 -14.47 -1.85 30.19
CA LYS A 124 -13.75 -3.14 30.31
C LYS A 124 -13.58 -3.58 31.77
N ALA A 125 -13.48 -2.65 32.72
CA ALA A 125 -13.30 -2.96 34.14
C ALA A 125 -14.60 -3.45 34.81
N LEU A 126 -15.77 -3.01 34.34
CA LEU A 126 -17.06 -3.47 34.86
C LEU A 126 -17.46 -4.85 34.30
N TYR A 127 -17.13 -5.14 33.04
CA TYR A 127 -17.43 -6.45 32.42
C TYR A 127 -16.62 -7.60 33.03
N VAL A 128 -15.42 -7.34 33.55
CA VAL A 128 -14.61 -8.34 34.27
C VAL A 128 -15.14 -8.60 35.69
N ASN A 129 -15.83 -7.63 36.31
CA ASN A 129 -16.38 -7.82 37.65
C ASN A 129 -17.73 -8.56 37.67
N LEU A 130 -18.54 -8.50 36.60
CA LEU A 130 -19.80 -9.27 36.53
C LEU A 130 -19.60 -10.76 36.22
N SER A 131 -18.52 -11.15 35.53
CA SER A 131 -18.21 -12.56 35.28
C SER A 131 -17.65 -13.32 36.50
N TYR A 132 -17.30 -12.62 37.57
CA TYR A 132 -16.89 -13.24 38.84
C TYR A 132 -18.03 -13.47 39.85
N ILE A 133 -19.21 -12.86 39.65
CA ILE A 133 -20.35 -13.00 40.58
C ILE A 133 -21.27 -14.18 40.20
N HIS A 134 -21.14 -14.75 39.00
CA HIS A 134 -21.93 -15.92 38.56
C HIS A 134 -21.17 -17.26 38.69
N VAL A 135 -20.07 -17.30 39.45
CA VAL A 135 -19.29 -18.51 39.76
C VAL A 135 -18.90 -18.54 41.24
N MET A 136 -19.83 -18.18 42.13
CA MET A 136 -19.79 -18.45 43.57
C MET A 136 -21.18 -18.89 44.02
#